data_AF-A0A945G385-F1
#
_entry.id   AF-A0A945G385-F1
#
_cell.length_a   1.000
_cell.length_b   1.000
_cell.length_c   1.000
_cell.angle_alpha   90.00
_cell.angle_beta   90.00
_cell.angle_gamma   90.00
#
_symmetry.space_group_name_H-M   'P 1'
#
loop_
_entity.id
_entity.type
_entity.pdbx_description
1 polymer ?
#
loop_
_entity_poly.entity_id
_entity_poly.type
_entity_poly.pdbx_seq_one_letter_code
_entity_poly.pdbx_strand_id
1 'polypeptide(L)'
;VSLGCDLVICLSHLGFKYNTKKISDKVLACQTNNIDLIIGGHTHTFLNKPVIVKNMDKKNVQIAQVGWAGINIGRIDYFFNQKSCVKKVKGGSIFIKKK
;
A
#
# COMPACT_ATOMS: atom_id res chain seq x y z
N VAL A 1 -0.33 -24.30 2.08
CA VAL A 1 0.89 -24.18 2.92
C VAL A 1 1.08 -22.70 3.21
N SER A 2 1.05 -22.29 4.48
CA SER A 2 1.43 -20.92 4.87
C SER A 2 2.94 -20.88 5.06
N LEU A 3 3.64 -19.99 4.35
CA LEU A 3 5.11 -19.87 4.39
C LEU A 3 5.62 -19.13 5.64
N GLY A 4 4.74 -18.81 6.60
CA GLY A 4 5.12 -18.14 7.85
C GLY A 4 5.44 -16.65 7.71
N CYS A 5 4.94 -15.98 6.66
CA CYS A 5 5.20 -14.55 6.46
C CYS A 5 4.34 -13.67 7.38
N ASP A 6 4.98 -12.84 8.20
CA ASP A 6 4.31 -11.85 9.04
C ASP A 6 3.93 -10.57 8.31
N LEU A 7 4.53 -10.25 7.16
CA LEU A 7 4.17 -9.09 6.35
C LEU A 7 4.40 -9.37 4.87
N VAL A 8 3.39 -9.11 4.04
CA VAL A 8 3.49 -9.23 2.58
C VAL A 8 3.28 -7.87 1.93
N ILE A 9 4.31 -7.40 1.21
CA ILE A 9 4.31 -6.15 0.47
C ILE A 9 4.29 -6.45 -1.03
N CYS A 10 3.32 -5.88 -1.73
CA CYS A 10 3.23 -5.92 -3.19
C CYS A 10 3.77 -4.59 -3.75
N LEU A 11 4.84 -4.66 -4.55
CA LEU A 11 5.32 -3.53 -5.33
C LEU A 11 4.63 -3.57 -6.70
N SER A 12 3.84 -2.54 -7.00
CA SER A 12 2.99 -2.50 -8.18
C SER A 12 3.28 -1.28 -9.04
N HIS A 13 3.12 -1.44 -10.35
CA HIS A 13 3.10 -0.32 -11.29
C HIS A 13 1.80 -0.30 -12.11
N LEU A 14 0.69 -0.73 -11.51
CA LEU A 14 -0.61 -0.86 -12.19
C LEU A 14 -1.41 0.43 -12.24
N GLY A 15 -1.17 1.41 -11.36
CA GLY A 15 -2.00 2.60 -11.23
C GLY A 15 -3.01 2.48 -10.09
N PHE A 16 -3.30 3.59 -9.40
CA PHE A 16 -4.15 3.59 -8.20
C PHE A 16 -5.60 3.18 -8.48
N LYS A 17 -6.24 3.83 -9.47
CA LYS A 17 -7.62 3.58 -9.90
C LYS A 17 -7.82 4.09 -11.33
N TYR A 18 -8.61 3.37 -12.13
CA TYR A 18 -9.10 3.82 -13.43
C TYR A 18 -10.63 3.90 -13.45
N ASN A 19 -11.17 4.67 -14.40
CA ASN A 19 -12.60 4.69 -14.71
C ASN A 19 -13.02 3.56 -15.67
N THR A 20 -12.06 2.83 -16.22
CA THR A 20 -12.27 1.67 -17.10
C THR A 20 -12.17 0.36 -16.32
N LYS A 21 -12.44 -0.77 -17.00
CA LYS A 21 -12.28 -2.13 -16.43
C LYS A 21 -10.81 -2.58 -16.27
N LYS A 22 -9.84 -1.69 -16.45
CA LYS A 22 -8.41 -2.02 -16.30
C LYS A 22 -8.09 -2.34 -14.84
N ILE A 23 -7.29 -3.38 -14.60
CA ILE A 23 -6.82 -3.73 -13.25
C ILE A 23 -5.95 -2.57 -12.71
N SER A 24 -6.24 -2.18 -11.48
CA SER A 24 -5.54 -1.14 -10.70
C SER A 24 -5.18 -1.67 -9.32
N ASP A 25 -4.37 -0.94 -8.57
CA ASP A 25 -3.99 -1.28 -7.19
C ASP A 25 -5.22 -1.52 -6.32
N LYS A 26 -6.27 -0.69 -6.46
CA LYS A 26 -7.54 -0.91 -5.73
C LYS A 26 -8.24 -2.20 -6.11
N VAL A 27 -8.27 -2.53 -7.41
CA VAL A 27 -8.94 -3.76 -7.90
C VAL A 27 -8.15 -4.98 -7.45
N LEU A 28 -6.83 -4.97 -7.61
CA LEU A 28 -5.93 -6.03 -7.17
C LEU A 28 -6.09 -6.29 -5.66
N ALA A 29 -6.07 -5.24 -4.85
CA ALA A 29 -6.22 -5.37 -3.40
C ALA A 29 -7.55 -6.01 -2.97
N CYS A 30 -8.65 -5.66 -3.65
CA CYS A 30 -9.97 -6.23 -3.35
C CYS A 30 -10.11 -7.69 -3.82
N GLN A 31 -9.39 -8.09 -4.87
CA GLN A 31 -9.51 -9.40 -5.53
C GLN A 31 -8.43 -10.42 -5.11
N THR A 32 -7.62 -10.08 -4.12
CA THR A 32 -6.53 -10.94 -3.64
C THR A 32 -6.71 -11.28 -2.17
N ASN A 33 -5.83 -12.14 -1.66
CA ASN A 33 -5.73 -12.49 -0.24
C ASN A 33 -4.28 -12.29 0.19
N ASN A 34 -4.05 -12.21 1.50
CA ASN A 34 -2.72 -12.23 2.12
C ASN A 34 -1.76 -11.05 1.81
N ILE A 35 -2.17 -10.05 1.04
CA ILE A 35 -1.41 -8.81 0.87
C ILE A 35 -1.74 -7.87 2.02
N ASP A 36 -0.73 -7.34 2.71
CA ASP A 36 -0.92 -6.34 3.77
C ASP A 36 -0.76 -4.91 3.24
N LEU A 37 0.20 -4.69 2.34
CA LEU A 37 0.56 -3.38 1.79
C LEU A 37 0.83 -3.46 0.29
N ILE A 38 0.34 -2.47 -0.46
CA ILE A 38 0.69 -2.20 -1.85
C ILE A 38 1.40 -0.85 -1.92
N ILE A 39 2.58 -0.84 -2.53
CA ILE A 39 3.29 0.38 -2.90
C ILE A 39 3.19 0.51 -4.42
N GLY A 40 2.36 1.44 -4.88
CA GLY A 40 1.97 1.59 -6.28
C GLY A 40 2.70 2.71 -7.03
N GLY A 41 2.38 2.87 -8.31
CA GLY A 41 2.85 3.97 -9.17
C GLY A 41 1.94 4.22 -10.38
N HIS A 42 2.50 4.67 -11.51
CA HIS A 42 1.87 4.82 -12.84
C HIS A 42 0.92 6.00 -12.99
N THR A 43 -0.09 6.14 -12.13
CA THR A 43 -1.11 7.19 -12.25
C THR A 43 -0.67 8.52 -11.66
N HIS A 44 0.57 8.61 -11.18
CA HIS A 44 1.15 9.78 -10.51
C HIS A 44 0.27 10.30 -9.36
N THR A 45 -0.45 9.40 -8.68
CA THR A 45 -1.43 9.79 -7.67
C THR A 45 -0.72 10.19 -6.38
N PHE A 46 -1.05 11.37 -5.87
CA PHE A 46 -0.57 11.85 -4.58
C PHE A 46 -1.53 11.39 -3.48
N LEU A 47 -1.05 10.54 -2.57
CA LEU A 47 -1.79 10.12 -1.38
C LEU A 47 -1.13 10.70 -0.13
N ASN A 48 -1.89 11.49 0.64
CA ASN A 48 -1.39 12.06 1.91
C ASN A 48 -1.19 10.97 2.98
N LYS A 49 -2.02 9.92 2.94
CA LYS A 49 -1.96 8.74 3.80
C LYS A 49 -2.34 7.50 2.99
N PRO A 50 -1.88 6.29 3.40
CA PRO A 50 -2.30 5.06 2.74
C PRO A 50 -3.82 4.92 2.72
N VAL A 51 -4.35 4.50 1.59
CA VAL A 51 -5.77 4.17 1.43
C VAL A 51 -5.99 2.75 1.89
N ILE A 52 -7.00 2.52 2.73
CA ILE A 52 -7.35 1.19 3.23
C ILE A 52 -8.50 0.64 2.38
N VAL A 53 -8.32 -0.59 1.91
CA VAL A 53 -9.36 -1.37 1.22
C VAL A 53 -9.49 -2.75 1.85
N LYS A 54 -10.63 -3.42 1.64
CA LYS A 54 -10.83 -4.79 2.12
C LYS A 54 -10.58 -5.79 0.99
N ASN A 55 -9.83 -6.83 1.31
CA ASN A 55 -9.56 -7.94 0.39
C ASN A 55 -10.70 -8.98 0.42
N MET A 56 -10.53 -10.11 -0.28
CA MET A 56 -11.55 -11.17 -0.32
C MET A 56 -11.87 -11.79 1.05
N ASP A 57 -10.89 -11.80 1.97
CA ASP A 57 -11.06 -12.23 3.36
C ASP A 57 -11.59 -11.13 4.30
N LYS A 58 -12.01 -9.99 3.74
CA LYS A 58 -12.40 -8.77 4.48
C LYS A 58 -11.29 -8.21 5.38
N LYS A 59 -10.03 -8.61 5.17
CA LYS A 59 -8.85 -8.05 5.84
C LYS A 59 -8.44 -6.75 5.18
N ASN A 60 -7.87 -5.86 5.97
CA ASN A 60 -7.43 -4.54 5.49
C ASN A 60 -6.12 -4.67 4.70
N VAL A 61 -6.10 -4.05 3.53
CA VAL A 61 -4.92 -3.85 2.68
C VAL A 61 -4.67 -2.36 2.58
N GLN A 62 -3.44 -1.94 2.80
CA GLN A 62 -3.03 -0.55 2.65
C GLN A 62 -2.48 -0.31 1.24
N ILE A 63 -2.82 0.82 0.62
CA ILE A 63 -2.30 1.22 -0.68
C ILE A 63 -1.66 2.60 -0.55
N ALA A 64 -0.39 2.72 -0.93
CA ALA A 64 0.37 3.96 -0.89
C ALA A 64 0.93 4.33 -2.27
N GLN A 65 0.92 5.63 -2.59
CA GLN A 65 1.54 6.25 -3.77
C GLN A 65 2.02 7.66 -3.39
N VAL A 66 3.15 8.06 -3.98
CA VAL A 66 3.86 9.30 -3.62
C VAL A 66 3.92 10.31 -4.76
N GLY A 67 3.06 10.16 -5.77
CA GLY A 67 3.07 11.01 -6.95
C GLY A 67 4.21 10.67 -7.92
N TRP A 68 4.98 11.68 -8.34
CA TRP A 68 6.03 11.55 -9.36
C TRP A 68 7.19 12.54 -9.14
N ALA A 69 8.24 12.41 -9.95
CA ALA A 69 9.42 13.29 -9.98
C ALA A 69 10.17 13.45 -8.64
N GLY A 70 10.02 12.51 -7.71
CA GLY A 70 10.66 12.58 -6.41
C GLY A 70 10.26 13.80 -5.58
N ILE A 71 9.08 14.38 -5.84
CA ILE A 71 8.57 15.54 -5.06
C ILE A 71 8.30 15.12 -3.61
N ASN A 72 7.84 13.88 -3.41
CA ASN A 72 7.57 13.28 -2.11
C ASN A 72 8.32 11.95 -1.93
N ILE A 73 8.75 11.68 -0.71
CA ILE A 73 9.22 10.37 -0.24
C ILE A 73 8.16 9.77 0.68
N GLY A 74 7.74 8.55 0.39
CA GLY A 74 6.83 7.80 1.26
C GLY A 74 7.59 7.17 2.42
N ARG A 75 7.02 7.24 3.62
CA ARG A 75 7.52 6.50 4.79
C ARG A 75 6.37 5.77 5.47
N ILE A 76 6.56 4.46 5.69
CA ILE A 76 5.61 3.61 6.39
C ILE A 76 6.40 2.83 7.45
N ASP A 77 6.04 3.04 8.72
CA ASP A 77 6.64 2.36 9.86
C ASP A 77 5.70 1.22 10.30
N TYR A 78 6.19 -0.02 10.21
CA TYR A 78 5.55 -1.21 10.78
C TYR A 78 6.21 -1.57 12.11
N PHE A 79 5.39 -1.84 13.12
CA PHE A 79 5.84 -2.29 14.43
C PHE A 79 5.36 -3.72 14.66
N PHE A 80 6.30 -4.63 14.89
CA PHE A 80 6.05 -6.03 15.19
C PHE A 80 6.25 -6.26 16.69
N ASN A 81 5.30 -6.93 17.34
CA ASN A 81 5.45 -7.41 18.70
C ASN A 81 5.54 -8.93 18.67
N GLN A 82 6.66 -9.50 19.12
CA GLN A 82 6.87 -10.95 19.13
C GLN A 82 5.92 -11.68 20.09
N LYS A 83 5.32 -10.99 21.06
CA LYS A 83 4.42 -11.58 22.08
C LYS A 83 2.94 -11.49 21.71
N SER A 84 2.58 -10.76 20.66
CA SER A 84 1.19 -10.61 20.22
C SER A 84 1.19 -10.27 18.74
N CYS A 85 0.49 -11.06 17.91
CA CYS A 85 0.41 -10.91 16.44
C CYS A 85 -0.33 -9.63 15.97
N VAL A 86 -0.25 -8.55 16.74
CA VAL A 86 -0.88 -7.26 16.47
C VAL A 86 0.11 -6.38 15.71
N LYS A 87 -0.12 -6.22 14.40
CA LYS A 87 0.63 -5.30 13.55
C LYS A 87 0.10 -3.87 13.77
N LYS A 88 0.94 -2.95 14.24
CA LYS A 88 0.62 -1.51 14.25
C LYS A 88 1.34 -0.83 13.10
N VAL A 89 0.65 0.06 12.40
CA VAL A 89 1.17 0.75 11.21
C VAL A 89 0.95 2.24 11.32
N LYS A 90 1.98 3.04 11.05
CA LYS A 90 1.90 4.48 10.86
C LYS A 90 2.49 4.81 9.49
N GLY A 91 1.80 5.59 8.67
CA GLY A 91 2.27 5.91 7.32
C GLY A 91 1.90 7.33 6.91
N GLY A 92 2.80 7.98 6.18
CA GLY A 92 2.63 9.33 5.65
C GLY A 92 3.65 9.67 4.56
N SER A 93 3.42 10.80 3.88
CA SER A 93 4.31 11.33 2.84
C SER A 93 5.19 12.44 3.42
N ILE A 94 6.49 12.38 3.12
CA ILE A 94 7.50 13.38 3.46
C ILE A 94 7.73 14.24 2.21
N PHE A 95 7.47 15.53 2.30
CA PHE A 95 7.71 16.47 1.20
C PHE A 95 9.19 16.79 1.09
N ILE A 96 9.79 16.61 -0.09
CA ILE A 96 11.17 17.02 -0.34
C ILE A 96 11.16 18.48 -0.78
N LYS A 97 11.70 19.37 0.05
CA LYS A 97 11.90 20.76 -0.33
C LYS A 97 13.06 20.82 -1.34
N LYS A 98 12.84 21.37 -2.54
CA LYS A 98 13.94 21.69 -3.45
C LYS A 98 14.82 22.75 -2.79
N LYS A 99 16.13 22.49 -2.77
CA LYS A 99 17.15 23.46 -2.39
C LYS A 99 17.29 24.51 -3.49
#